data_AF-A0A7S2NM93-F1
#
_entry.id   AF-A0A7S2NM93-F1
#
_cell.length_a   1.000
_cell.length_b   1.000
_cell.length_c   1.000
_cell.angle_alpha   90.00
_cell.angle_beta   90.00
_cell.angle_gamma   90.00
#
_symmetry.space_group_name_H-M   'P 1'
#
loop_
_entity.id
_entity.type
_entity.pdbx_description
1 polymer ?
#
loop_
_entity_poly.entity_id
_entity_poly.type
_entity_poly.pdbx_seq_one_letter_code
_entity_poly.pdbx_strand_id
1 'polypeptide(L)'
;SKKRDLVGYTDGEWLSYIKDQPAEERKMPPAMSAQYLDEGHTSMRLADFVAHPTAVAAGLSQANVLALRLYTSGVQLAINQPLREGCSSNKAHPYPALVVQLCDAILKLRRAAFRDKQASSRKASLSSRTSSLASLDDTAPAGVAWRGVADL
;
A
#
# COMPACT_ATOMS: atom_id res chain seq x y z
N SER A 1 13.10 -27.36 -14.17
CA SER A 1 14.35 -27.24 -13.38
C SER A 1 14.03 -26.51 -12.10
N LYS A 2 14.20 -27.13 -10.92
CA LYS A 2 13.98 -26.49 -9.62
C LYS A 2 15.20 -25.62 -9.29
N LYS A 3 15.39 -24.54 -10.05
CA LYS A 3 16.49 -23.61 -9.80
C LYS A 3 16.21 -22.92 -8.47
N ARG A 4 17.12 -23.10 -7.51
CA ARG A 4 17.10 -22.33 -6.26
C ARG A 4 17.64 -20.93 -6.56
N ASP A 5 17.04 -19.94 -5.92
CA ASP A 5 17.50 -18.56 -5.99
C ASP A 5 18.70 -18.31 -5.06
N LEU A 6 19.09 -17.04 -4.91
CA LEU A 6 20.21 -16.62 -4.05
C LEU A 6 19.95 -16.82 -2.56
N VAL A 7 18.69 -17.00 -2.16
CA VAL A 7 18.25 -17.25 -0.77
C VAL A 7 18.12 -18.77 -0.53
N GLY A 8 18.33 -19.58 -1.58
CA GLY A 8 18.24 -21.03 -1.53
C GLY A 8 16.83 -21.55 -1.71
N TYR A 9 15.86 -20.75 -2.15
CA TYR A 9 14.46 -21.15 -2.31
C TYR A 9 14.11 -21.36 -3.78
N THR A 10 13.28 -22.35 -4.05
CA THR A 10 12.56 -22.53 -5.32
C THR A 10 11.27 -21.72 -5.32
N ASP A 11 10.70 -21.46 -6.51
CA ASP A 11 9.41 -20.78 -6.62
C ASP A 11 8.30 -21.45 -5.80
N GLY A 12 8.31 -22.79 -5.73
CA GLY A 12 7.36 -23.55 -4.92
C GLY A 12 7.59 -23.40 -3.41
N GLU A 13 8.84 -23.38 -2.96
CA GLU A 13 9.17 -23.13 -1.55
C GLU A 13 8.78 -21.70 -1.14
N TRP A 14 8.97 -20.71 -2.03
CA TRP A 14 8.48 -19.35 -1.82
C TRP A 14 6.96 -19.28 -1.69
N LEU A 15 6.24 -19.99 -2.56
CA LEU A 15 4.79 -20.06 -2.49
C LEU A 15 4.32 -20.66 -1.16
N SER A 16 4.92 -21.77 -0.73
CA SER A 16 4.60 -22.40 0.56
C SER A 16 4.93 -21.49 1.74
N TYR A 17 6.09 -20.81 1.73
CA TYR A 17 6.45 -19.84 2.76
C TYR A 17 5.41 -18.72 2.86
N ILE A 18 5.12 -18.03 1.76
CA ILE A 18 4.23 -16.86 1.77
C ILE A 18 2.79 -17.24 2.11
N LYS A 19 2.34 -18.42 1.66
CA LYS A 19 0.95 -18.85 1.84
C LYS A 19 0.69 -19.41 3.24
N ASP A 20 1.59 -20.26 3.75
CA ASP A 20 1.29 -21.13 4.88
C ASP A 20 2.09 -20.77 6.15
N GLN A 21 3.24 -20.11 6.00
CA GLN A 21 4.14 -19.79 7.11
C GLN A 21 3.94 -18.34 7.61
N PRO A 22 4.20 -18.08 8.91
CA PRO A 22 4.33 -16.71 9.40
C PRO A 22 5.55 -16.04 8.76
N ALA A 23 5.44 -14.73 8.55
CA ALA A 23 6.55 -13.91 8.10
C ALA A 23 7.70 -13.95 9.13
N GLU A 24 8.90 -14.12 8.61
CA GLU A 24 10.15 -14.18 9.36
C GLU A 24 11.09 -13.10 8.84
N GLU A 25 11.47 -12.19 9.72
CA GLU A 25 12.47 -11.20 9.36
C GLU A 25 13.82 -11.86 9.13
N ARG A 26 14.35 -11.73 7.91
CA ARG A 26 15.59 -12.39 7.51
C ARG A 26 16.49 -11.46 6.73
N LYS A 27 17.77 -11.43 7.10
CA LYS A 27 18.78 -10.69 6.33
C LYS A 27 18.95 -11.31 4.95
N MET A 28 18.80 -10.49 3.93
CA MET A 28 18.94 -10.91 2.53
C MET A 28 20.42 -10.87 2.09
N PRO A 29 20.80 -11.69 1.09
CA PRO A 29 22.12 -11.62 0.50
C PRO A 29 22.40 -10.21 -0.08
N PRO A 30 23.66 -9.73 -0.06
CA PRO A 30 24.02 -8.38 -0.51
C PRO A 30 23.73 -8.10 -2.00
N ALA A 31 23.45 -9.14 -2.79
CA ALA A 31 23.06 -9.01 -4.19
C ALA A 31 21.58 -8.63 -4.39
N MET A 32 20.77 -8.60 -3.33
CA MET A 32 19.36 -8.22 -3.37
C MET A 32 19.19 -6.74 -3.00
N SER A 33 18.18 -6.08 -3.59
CA SER A 33 17.94 -4.64 -3.36
C SER A 33 17.41 -4.31 -1.97
N ALA A 34 16.71 -5.26 -1.33
CA ALA A 34 16.23 -5.12 0.05
C ALA A 34 17.24 -5.77 1.01
N GLN A 35 17.52 -5.11 2.13
CA GLN A 35 18.45 -5.62 3.15
C GLN A 35 17.81 -6.73 4.01
N TYR A 36 16.51 -6.64 4.24
CA TYR A 36 15.74 -7.58 5.04
C TYR A 36 14.47 -8.02 4.30
N LEU A 37 14.14 -9.30 4.41
CA LEU A 37 12.83 -9.86 4.08
C LEU A 37 11.90 -9.61 5.27
N ASP A 38 10.64 -9.24 5.00
CA ASP A 38 9.57 -9.12 6.01
C ASP A 38 9.93 -8.24 7.23
N GLU A 39 10.80 -7.24 7.03
CA GLU A 39 11.26 -6.30 8.07
C GLU A 39 10.08 -5.69 8.84
N GLY A 40 10.06 -5.86 10.16
CA GLY A 40 9.02 -5.33 11.04
C GLY A 40 7.66 -6.05 10.98
N HIS A 41 7.55 -7.16 10.24
CA HIS A 41 6.30 -7.91 10.07
C HIS A 41 6.38 -9.35 10.62
N THR A 42 7.34 -9.64 11.50
CA THR A 42 7.53 -10.97 12.09
C THR A 42 6.23 -11.51 12.70
N SER A 43 5.96 -12.80 12.50
CA SER A 43 4.74 -13.51 12.92
C SER A 43 3.46 -13.24 12.12
N MET A 44 3.45 -12.23 11.24
CA MET A 44 2.27 -11.96 10.40
C MET A 44 2.06 -13.06 9.37
N ARG A 45 0.85 -13.58 9.26
CA ARG A 45 0.42 -14.54 8.23
C ARG A 45 -0.18 -13.80 7.05
N LEU A 46 -0.39 -14.52 5.94
CA LEU A 46 -1.03 -13.96 4.74
C LEU A 46 -2.36 -13.26 5.06
N ALA A 47 -3.16 -13.82 5.97
CA ALA A 47 -4.43 -13.22 6.41
C ALA A 47 -4.23 -11.85 7.08
N ASP A 48 -3.15 -11.67 7.86
CA ASP A 48 -2.84 -10.40 8.51
C ASP A 48 -2.43 -9.34 7.48
N PHE A 49 -1.70 -9.73 6.42
CA PHE A 49 -1.40 -8.83 5.31
C PHE A 49 -2.65 -8.44 4.50
N VAL A 50 -3.64 -9.32 4.41
CA VAL A 50 -4.95 -9.01 3.80
C VAL A 50 -5.75 -8.05 4.68
N ALA A 51 -5.67 -8.20 5.99
CA ALA A 51 -6.31 -7.31 6.96
C ALA A 51 -5.57 -5.98 7.15
N HIS A 52 -4.37 -5.82 6.57
CA HIS A 52 -3.58 -4.60 6.71
C HIS A 52 -4.37 -3.38 6.23
N PRO A 53 -4.36 -2.23 6.95
CA PRO A 53 -5.18 -1.07 6.62
C PRO A 53 -5.03 -0.60 5.16
N THR A 54 -3.81 -0.61 4.62
CA THR A 54 -3.54 -0.29 3.21
C THR A 54 -4.19 -1.27 2.24
N ALA A 55 -4.15 -2.57 2.54
CA ALA A 55 -4.74 -3.61 1.70
C ALA A 55 -6.27 -3.50 1.70
N VAL A 56 -6.86 -3.28 2.88
CA VAL A 56 -8.30 -3.06 3.06
C VAL A 56 -8.76 -1.80 2.34
N ALA A 57 -8.06 -0.66 2.52
CA ALA A 57 -8.40 0.60 1.87
C ALA A 57 -8.33 0.51 0.34
N ALA A 58 -7.40 -0.29 -0.19
CA ALA A 58 -7.26 -0.54 -1.63
C ALA A 58 -8.20 -1.63 -2.16
N GLY A 59 -8.94 -2.35 -1.30
CA GLY A 59 -9.81 -3.46 -1.71
C GLY A 59 -9.03 -4.63 -2.31
N LEU A 60 -7.86 -4.94 -1.75
CA LEU A 60 -7.05 -6.09 -2.18
C LEU A 60 -7.68 -7.39 -1.70
N SER A 61 -7.75 -8.37 -2.60
CA SER A 61 -8.09 -9.75 -2.25
C SER A 61 -6.87 -10.51 -1.73
N GLN A 62 -7.09 -11.68 -1.15
CA GLN A 62 -5.99 -12.58 -0.75
C GLN A 62 -5.06 -12.93 -1.93
N ALA A 63 -5.61 -13.13 -3.13
CA ALA A 63 -4.81 -13.40 -4.33
C ALA A 63 -3.93 -12.21 -4.73
N ASN A 64 -4.45 -10.98 -4.59
CA ASN A 64 -3.68 -9.76 -4.84
C ASN A 64 -2.50 -9.61 -3.86
N VAL A 65 -2.76 -9.83 -2.57
CA VAL A 65 -1.71 -9.75 -1.53
C VAL A 65 -0.66 -10.85 -1.72
N LEU A 66 -1.09 -12.08 -2.02
CA LEU A 66 -0.20 -13.19 -2.35
C LEU A 66 0.70 -12.85 -3.56
N ALA A 67 0.11 -12.27 -4.62
CA ALA A 67 0.85 -11.88 -5.81
C ALA A 67 1.90 -10.80 -5.52
N LEU A 68 1.56 -9.78 -4.72
CA LEU A 68 2.49 -8.75 -4.30
C LEU A 68 3.65 -9.33 -3.49
N ARG A 69 3.37 -10.20 -2.51
CA ARG A 69 4.40 -10.84 -1.67
C ARG A 69 5.33 -11.73 -2.50
N LEU A 70 4.81 -12.47 -3.48
CA LEU A 70 5.63 -13.26 -4.41
C LEU A 70 6.49 -12.37 -5.31
N TYR A 71 5.97 -11.22 -5.75
CA TYR A 71 6.73 -10.28 -6.57
C TYR A 71 7.89 -9.61 -5.82
N THR A 72 7.82 -9.49 -4.50
CA THR A 72 8.90 -8.96 -3.67
C THR A 72 9.91 -10.02 -3.21
N SER A 73 9.74 -11.28 -3.60
CA SER A 73 10.65 -12.38 -3.26
C SER A 73 11.53 -12.79 -4.44
N GLY A 74 12.25 -13.91 -4.31
CA GLY A 74 13.06 -14.47 -5.40
C GLY A 74 12.28 -14.86 -6.65
N VAL A 75 10.96 -15.03 -6.55
CA VAL A 75 10.07 -15.39 -7.67
C VAL A 75 9.98 -14.26 -8.72
N GLN A 76 10.36 -13.03 -8.37
CA GLN A 76 10.34 -11.87 -9.27
C GLN A 76 11.08 -12.10 -10.59
N LEU A 77 12.17 -12.90 -10.58
CA LEU A 77 12.95 -13.18 -11.79
C LEU A 77 12.15 -14.06 -12.76
N ALA A 78 11.48 -15.10 -12.23
CA ALA A 78 10.65 -15.99 -13.02
C ALA A 78 9.37 -15.32 -13.57
N ILE A 79 8.92 -14.25 -12.90
CA ILE A 79 7.83 -13.38 -13.39
C ILE A 79 8.37 -12.42 -14.46
N ASN A 80 9.48 -11.74 -14.21
CA ASN A 80 9.93 -10.64 -15.07
C ASN A 80 10.65 -11.12 -16.33
N GLN A 81 11.36 -12.24 -16.30
CA GLN A 81 12.14 -12.71 -17.44
C GLN A 81 11.26 -13.01 -18.67
N PRO A 82 10.16 -13.77 -18.58
CA PRO A 82 9.29 -14.02 -19.73
C PRO A 82 8.59 -12.75 -20.26
N LEU A 83 8.33 -11.77 -19.39
CA LEU A 83 7.78 -10.47 -19.79
C LEU A 83 8.79 -9.64 -20.60
N ARG A 84 10.09 -9.74 -20.29
CA ARG A 84 11.17 -9.05 -21.01
C ARG A 84 11.51 -9.73 -22.34
N GLU A 85 11.54 -11.05 -22.35
CA GLU A 85 11.89 -11.85 -23.54
C GLU A 85 10.74 -11.95 -24.55
N GLY A 86 9.53 -11.57 -24.15
CA GLY A 86 8.33 -11.71 -24.94
C GLY A 86 7.66 -13.08 -24.74
N CYS A 87 6.34 -13.05 -24.59
CA CYS A 87 5.51 -14.24 -24.53
C CYS A 87 4.83 -14.48 -25.90
N SER A 88 4.74 -15.73 -26.32
CA SER A 88 4.06 -16.14 -27.55
C SER A 88 3.26 -17.42 -27.31
N SER A 89 2.47 -17.87 -28.29
CA SER A 89 1.75 -19.16 -28.21
C SER A 89 2.69 -20.33 -27.95
N ASN A 90 3.92 -20.27 -28.46
CA ASN A 90 4.92 -21.33 -28.32
C ASN A 90 5.81 -21.13 -27.07
N LYS A 91 5.71 -19.98 -26.40
CA LYS A 91 6.45 -19.64 -25.18
C LYS A 91 5.53 -18.85 -24.25
N ALA A 92 4.57 -19.56 -23.65
CA ALA A 92 3.62 -18.97 -22.72
C ALA A 92 4.32 -18.55 -21.42
N HIS A 93 3.77 -17.53 -20.77
CA HIS A 93 4.22 -17.12 -19.45
C HIS A 93 4.02 -18.28 -18.45
N PRO A 94 4.98 -18.62 -17.58
CA PRO A 94 4.84 -19.71 -16.62
C PRO A 94 3.76 -19.46 -15.57
N TYR A 95 3.56 -18.18 -15.20
CA TYR A 95 2.62 -17.76 -14.15
C TYR A 95 1.61 -16.70 -14.64
N PRO A 96 0.75 -16.98 -15.63
CA PRO A 96 -0.10 -15.96 -16.26
C PRO A 96 -1.15 -15.42 -15.28
N ALA A 97 -1.74 -16.29 -14.45
CA ALA A 97 -2.69 -15.89 -13.41
C ALA A 97 -2.04 -14.96 -12.37
N LEU A 98 -0.77 -15.22 -12.00
CA LEU A 98 -0.03 -14.39 -11.06
C LEU A 98 0.19 -12.98 -11.60
N VAL A 99 0.54 -12.85 -12.88
CA VAL A 99 0.70 -11.54 -13.55
C VAL A 99 -0.61 -10.76 -13.55
N VAL A 100 -1.74 -11.41 -13.85
CA VAL A 100 -3.07 -10.76 -13.82
C VAL A 100 -3.39 -10.22 -12.43
N GLN A 101 -3.17 -11.02 -11.37
CA GLN A 101 -3.38 -10.57 -9.99
C GLN A 101 -2.42 -9.44 -9.60
N LEU A 102 -1.15 -9.52 -10.00
CA LEU A 102 -0.18 -8.47 -9.73
C LEU A 102 -0.56 -7.14 -10.38
N CYS A 103 -1.01 -7.16 -11.64
CA CYS A 103 -1.50 -5.98 -12.34
C CYS A 103 -2.74 -5.38 -11.66
N ASP A 104 -3.72 -6.21 -11.30
CA ASP A 104 -4.92 -5.75 -10.57
C ASP A 104 -4.55 -5.10 -9.23
N ALA A 105 -3.68 -5.75 -8.44
CA ALA A 105 -3.20 -5.24 -7.17
C ALA A 105 -2.52 -3.87 -7.29
N ILE A 106 -1.61 -3.71 -8.24
CA ILE A 106 -0.91 -2.43 -8.47
C ILE A 106 -1.89 -1.33 -8.87
N LEU A 107 -2.86 -1.62 -9.74
CA LEU A 107 -3.87 -0.64 -10.14
C LEU A 107 -4.76 -0.20 -8.98
N LYS A 108 -5.17 -1.14 -8.12
CA LYS A 108 -5.94 -0.87 -6.90
C LYS A 108 -5.18 0.00 -5.91
N LEU A 109 -3.90 -0.33 -5.65
CA LEU A 109 -3.03 0.47 -4.80
C LEU A 109 -2.84 1.90 -5.33
N ARG A 110 -2.63 2.06 -6.64
CA ARG A 110 -2.53 3.39 -7.27
C ARG A 110 -3.80 4.22 -7.09
N ARG A 111 -4.97 3.60 -7.26
CA ARG A 111 -6.27 4.25 -7.04
C ARG A 111 -6.45 4.65 -5.58
N ALA A 112 -6.09 3.79 -4.63
CA ALA A 112 -6.17 4.09 -3.20
C ALA A 112 -5.26 5.28 -2.83
N ALA A 113 -3.99 5.24 -3.23
CA ALA A 113 -3.04 6.32 -2.99
C ALA A 113 -3.51 7.67 -3.56
N PHE A 114 -4.17 7.66 -4.72
CA PHE A 114 -4.75 8.86 -5.31
C PHE A 114 -5.93 9.41 -4.49
N ARG A 115 -6.79 8.53 -3.96
CA ARG A 115 -7.91 8.91 -3.08
C ARG A 115 -7.41 9.50 -1.77
N ASP A 116 -6.36 8.93 -1.18
CA ASP A 116 -5.75 9.44 0.05
C ASP A 116 -5.15 10.85 -0.16
N LYS A 117 -4.43 11.07 -1.27
CA LYS A 117 -3.91 12.41 -1.63
C LYS A 117 -5.04 13.43 -1.79
N GLN A 118 -6.16 13.05 -2.41
CA GLN A 118 -7.33 13.93 -2.53
C GLN A 118 -7.98 14.22 -1.17
N ALA A 119 -8.11 13.21 -0.31
CA ALA A 119 -8.69 13.40 1.02
C ALA A 119 -7.84 14.36 1.87
N SER A 120 -6.51 14.22 1.82
CA SER A 120 -5.57 15.08 2.54
C SER A 120 -5.59 16.53 2.03
N SER A 121 -5.61 16.75 0.71
CA SER A 121 -5.72 18.10 0.13
C SER A 121 -7.06 18.78 0.45
N ARG A 122 -8.18 18.03 0.42
CA ARG A 122 -9.49 18.55 0.85
C ARG A 122 -9.49 18.94 2.33
N LYS A 123 -8.95 18.10 3.22
CA LYS A 123 -8.82 18.42 4.65
C LYS A 123 -8.00 19.68 4.88
N ALA A 124 -6.86 19.83 4.18
CA ALA A 124 -6.03 21.03 4.25
C ALA A 124 -6.80 22.29 3.78
N SER A 125 -7.53 22.20 2.67
CA SER A 125 -8.33 23.32 2.15
C SER A 125 -9.52 23.70 3.04
N LEU A 126 -10.09 22.74 3.78
CA LEU A 126 -11.17 23.00 4.72
C LEU A 126 -10.64 23.68 5.97
N SER A 127 -9.51 23.19 6.51
CA SER A 127 -8.85 23.78 7.67
C SER A 127 -8.43 25.23 7.43
N SER A 128 -7.94 25.57 6.23
CA SER A 128 -7.57 26.95 5.90
C SER A 128 -8.79 27.87 5.81
N ARG A 129 -9.93 27.39 5.27
CA ARG A 129 -11.19 28.15 5.22
C ARG A 129 -11.82 28.36 6.60
N THR A 130 -11.73 27.38 7.49
CA THR A 130 -12.23 27.54 8.87
C THR A 130 -11.39 28.53 9.67
N SER A 131 -10.07 28.53 9.47
CA SER A 131 -9.19 29.52 10.10
C SER A 131 -9.44 30.94 9.58
N SER A 132 -9.72 31.12 8.28
CA SER A 132 -10.05 32.45 7.73
C SER A 132 -11.43 32.96 8.16
N LEU A 133 -12.39 32.06 8.40
CA LEU A 133 -13.70 32.45 8.91
C LEU A 133 -13.63 32.86 10.38
N ALA A 134 -12.87 32.13 11.21
CA ALA A 134 -12.68 32.44 12.62
C ALA A 134 -11.98 33.79 12.86
N SER A 135 -11.16 34.27 11.91
CA SER A 135 -10.53 35.59 12.00
C SER A 135 -11.45 36.77 11.66
N LEU A 136 -12.68 36.54 11.19
CA LEU A 136 -13.63 37.61 10.84
C LEU A 136 -14.60 37.97 11.98
N ASP A 137 -14.64 37.21 13.07
CA ASP A 137 -15.56 37.45 14.21
C ASP A 137 -14.95 38.33 15.33
N ASP A 138 -13.70 38.80 15.20
CA ASP A 138 -13.00 39.57 16.26
C ASP A 138 -13.05 41.11 16.07
N THR A 139 -13.98 41.61 15.25
CA THR A 139 -14.28 43.05 15.12
C THR A 139 -15.72 43.36 15.46
N ALA A 140 -16.13 43.03 16.69
CA ALA A 140 -17.27 43.71 17.31
C ALA A 140 -16.83 45.15 17.68
N PRO A 141 -17.48 46.21 17.16
CA PRO A 141 -17.14 47.56 17.56
C PRO A 141 -17.49 47.76 19.04
N ALA A 142 -16.47 48.03 19.85
CA ALA A 142 -16.63 48.49 21.21
C ALA A 142 -17.37 49.83 21.22
N GLY A 143 -18.56 49.86 21.84
CA GLY A 143 -19.17 51.10 22.31
C GLY A 143 -20.55 51.41 21.72
N VAL A 144 -21.61 50.87 22.35
CA VAL A 144 -22.88 51.59 22.46
C VAL A 144 -23.24 51.64 23.95
N ALA A 145 -22.83 52.74 24.59
CA ALA A 145 -23.20 53.06 25.95
C ALA A 145 -24.69 53.43 25.99
N TRP A 146 -25.52 52.56 26.56
CA TRP A 146 -26.90 52.91 26.91
C TRP A 146 -26.87 53.79 28.16
N ARG A 147 -27.03 55.11 28.00
CA ARG A 147 -27.31 56.01 29.11
C ARG A 147 -28.78 55.85 29.49
N GLY A 148 -29.00 55.57 30.78
CA GLY A 148 -30.32 55.48 31.38
C GLY A 148 -31.08 56.79 31.30
N VAL A 149 -32.38 56.67 31.06
CA VAL A 149 -33.39 57.71 31.33
C VAL A 149 -33.98 57.39 32.70
N ALA A 150 -33.55 58.18 33.69
CA ALA A 150 -34.34 58.47 34.87
C ALA A 150 -34.66 59.96 34.77
N ASP A 151 -35.95 60.28 34.67
CA ASP A 151 -36.61 61.44 35.27
C ASP A 151 -37.97 61.64 34.60
N LEU A 152 -39.04 61.27 35.32
CA LEU A 152 -40.24 62.06 35.63
C LEU A 152 -41.17 61.25 36.55
#